data_AF-A0A7R9HVU6-F1
#
_entry.id   AF-A0A7R9HVU6-F1
#
_cell.length_a   1.000
_cell.length_b   1.000
_cell.length_c   1.000
_cell.angle_alpha   90.00
_cell.angle_beta   90.00
_cell.angle_gamma   90.00
#
_symmetry.space_group_name_H-M   'P 1'
#
loop_
_entity.id
_entity.type
_entity.pdbx_description
1 polymer ?
#
loop_
_entity_poly.entity_id
_entity_poly.type
_entity_poly.pdbx_seq_one_letter_code
_entity_poly.pdbx_strand_id
1 'polypeptide(L)'
;FSGSGHGEELLLVFCSTFFPNDYEPDSEDALVRNYITKFWTNFAKTGNPNNPEEEVEWPAVTKEDLFYLKISPKLGVLKDFRKERMNFLDDLFNTHQLTD
;
A
#
# COMPACT_ATOMS: atom_id res chain seq x y z
N PHE A 1 -8.49 -17.90 -7.42
CA PHE A 1 -8.62 -16.64 -6.68
C PHE A 1 -8.07 -15.53 -7.56
N SER A 2 -8.67 -14.34 -7.57
CA SER A 2 -8.15 -13.16 -8.29
C SER A 2 -7.87 -12.05 -7.26
N GLY A 3 -6.72 -11.40 -7.39
CA GLY A 3 -6.26 -10.35 -6.48
C GLY A 3 -4.74 -10.37 -6.33
N SER A 4 -4.19 -9.34 -5.69
CA SER A 4 -2.75 -9.24 -5.44
C SER A 4 -2.29 -10.33 -4.47
N GLY A 5 -1.45 -11.22 -4.96
CA GLY A 5 -0.78 -12.27 -4.21
C GLY A 5 0.28 -11.71 -3.26
N HIS A 6 0.67 -12.52 -2.28
CA HIS A 6 1.71 -12.14 -1.35
C HIS A 6 3.07 -12.04 -2.07
N GLY A 7 3.74 -10.90 -1.98
CA GLY A 7 5.06 -10.66 -2.56
C GLY A 7 5.07 -10.22 -4.02
N GLU A 8 3.91 -10.08 -4.67
CA GLU A 8 3.84 -9.59 -6.06
C GLU A 8 4.36 -8.16 -6.21
N GLU A 9 4.27 -7.34 -5.15
CA GLU A 9 4.77 -5.98 -5.16
C GLU A 9 6.30 -5.90 -5.28
N LEU A 10 7.02 -6.96 -4.93
CA LEU A 10 8.48 -7.00 -5.05
C LEU A 10 8.92 -6.86 -6.51
N LEU A 11 8.14 -7.41 -7.45
CA LEU A 11 8.40 -7.28 -8.90
C LEU A 11 8.14 -5.86 -9.41
N LEU A 12 7.39 -5.05 -8.66
CA LEU A 12 7.15 -3.64 -8.98
C LEU A 12 8.23 -2.72 -8.38
N VAL A 13 9.01 -3.19 -7.39
CA VAL A 13 10.02 -2.36 -6.71
C VAL A 13 11.43 -2.72 -7.16
N PHE A 14 11.73 -4.01 -7.34
CA PHE A 14 13.06 -4.51 -7.60
C PHE A 14 13.16 -5.12 -8.99
N CYS A 15 14.26 -4.81 -9.69
CA CYS A 15 14.62 -5.53 -10.89
C CYS A 15 15.06 -6.96 -10.52
N SER A 16 14.52 -7.97 -11.20
CA SER A 16 14.85 -9.37 -10.94
C SER A 16 15.31 -10.07 -12.21
N THR A 17 16.44 -10.77 -12.12
CA THR A 17 16.93 -11.62 -13.22
C THR A 17 16.20 -12.96 -13.29
N PHE A 18 15.58 -13.40 -12.19
CA PHE A 18 14.80 -14.64 -12.13
C PHE A 18 13.36 -14.43 -12.61
N PHE A 19 12.85 -13.21 -12.46
CA PHE A 19 11.51 -12.81 -12.85
C PHE A 19 11.61 -11.48 -13.60
N PRO A 20 11.92 -11.51 -14.92
CA PRO A 20 11.99 -10.30 -15.73
C PRO A 20 10.70 -9.48 -15.60
N ASN A 21 10.86 -8.20 -15.33
CA ASN A 21 9.78 -7.25 -15.06
C ASN A 21 9.83 -6.05 -16.01
N ASP A 22 10.13 -6.35 -17.28
CA ASP A 22 10.11 -5.40 -18.38
C ASP A 22 8.66 -5.14 -18.79
N TYR A 23 8.01 -4.26 -18.05
CA TYR A 23 6.66 -3.79 -18.36
C TYR A 23 6.68 -2.84 -19.55
N GLU A 24 5.70 -2.99 -20.45
CA GLU A 24 5.47 -2.02 -21.52
C GLU A 24 5.32 -0.61 -20.93
N PRO A 25 5.96 0.43 -21.50
CA PRO A 25 6.03 1.76 -20.88
C PRO A 25 4.68 2.36 -20.45
N ASP A 26 3.63 2.10 -21.22
CA ASP A 26 2.27 2.63 -21.00
C ASP A 26 1.33 1.61 -20.33
N SER A 27 1.86 0.50 -19.83
CA SER A 27 1.06 -0.52 -19.13
C SER A 27 0.62 -0.06 -17.74
N GLU A 28 -0.45 -0.68 -17.25
CA GLU A 28 -0.92 -0.52 -15.87
C GLU A 28 0.16 -0.90 -14.84
N ASP A 29 0.96 -1.92 -15.12
CA ASP A 29 2.06 -2.34 -14.23
C ASP A 29 3.20 -1.31 -14.19
N ALA A 30 3.58 -0.74 -15.34
CA ALA A 30 4.58 0.33 -15.39
C ALA A 30 4.10 1.58 -14.62
N LEU A 31 2.82 1.93 -14.74
CA LEU A 31 2.20 3.02 -13.98
C LEU A 31 2.23 2.77 -12.47
N VAL A 32 1.81 1.57 -12.04
CA VAL A 32 1.81 1.18 -10.63
C VAL A 32 3.23 1.13 -10.05
N ARG A 33 4.21 0.60 -10.80
CA ARG A 33 5.64 0.64 -10.45
C ARG A 33 6.10 2.07 -10.19
N ASN A 34 5.74 3.01 -11.07
CA ASN A 34 6.13 4.41 -10.92
C ASN A 34 5.53 5.02 -9.64
N TYR A 35 4.28 4.70 -9.28
CA TYR A 35 3.70 5.14 -8.01
C TYR A 35 4.48 4.58 -6.82
N ILE A 36 4.67 3.27 -6.74
CA ILE A 36 5.32 2.63 -5.57
C ILE A 36 6.73 3.17 -5.38
N THR A 37 7.54 3.15 -6.43
CA THR A 37 8.94 3.61 -6.37
C THR A 37 9.06 5.09 -6.01
N LYS A 38 8.13 5.94 -6.47
CA LYS A 38 8.10 7.36 -6.13
C LYS A 38 7.76 7.61 -4.67
N PHE A 39 6.66 7.05 -4.15
CA PHE A 39 6.30 7.19 -2.73
C PHE A 39 7.41 6.63 -1.82
N TRP A 40 7.99 5.49 -2.18
CA TRP A 40 9.06 4.86 -1.40
C TRP A 40 10.34 5.70 -1.37
N THR A 41 10.77 6.23 -2.52
CA THR A 41 11.98 7.05 -2.60
C THR A 41 11.80 8.44 -1.98
N ASN A 42 10.62 9.03 -2.05
CA ASN A 42 10.31 10.27 -1.33
C ASN A 42 10.40 10.06 0.18
N PHE A 43 9.76 9.00 0.69
CA PHE A 43 9.85 8.64 2.10
C PHE A 43 11.30 8.41 2.55
N ALA A 44 12.09 7.69 1.77
CA ALA A 44 13.50 7.47 2.07
C ALA A 44 14.33 8.77 2.13
N LYS A 45 13.98 9.79 1.34
CA LYS A 45 14.67 11.08 1.32
C LYS A 45 14.28 12.01 2.46
N THR A 46 12.99 12.04 2.84
CA THR A 46 12.44 13.12 3.69
C THR A 46 11.69 12.62 4.93
N GLY A 47 11.38 11.34 5.01
CA GLY A 47 10.44 10.78 6.00
C GLY A 47 8.97 11.04 5.66
N ASN A 48 8.66 11.73 4.55
CA ASN A 48 7.30 11.97 4.05
C ASN A 48 7.18 11.40 2.62
N PRO A 49 6.24 10.46 2.36
CA PRO A 49 6.11 9.86 1.03
C PRO A 49 5.56 10.84 -0.02
N ASN A 50 4.95 11.95 0.40
CA ASN A 50 4.27 12.91 -0.48
C ASN A 50 5.24 13.90 -1.14
N ASN A 51 4.88 14.35 -2.34
CA ASN A 51 5.50 15.48 -3.02
C ASN A 51 4.43 16.56 -3.27
N PRO A 52 4.68 17.84 -2.94
CA PRO A 52 3.74 18.95 -3.17
C PRO A 52 3.24 19.12 -4.60
N GLU A 53 3.93 18.58 -5.59
CA GLU A 53 3.54 18.65 -7.01
C GLU A 53 2.53 17.56 -7.42
N GLU A 54 2.23 16.60 -6.55
CA GLU A 54 1.28 15.51 -6.86
C GLU A 54 -0.15 15.84 -6.46
N GLU A 55 -1.09 15.33 -7.23
CA GLU A 55 -2.54 15.48 -6.94
C GLU A 55 -3.00 14.62 -5.75
N VAL A 56 -2.32 13.49 -5.49
CA VAL A 56 -2.69 12.56 -4.43
C VAL A 56 -1.77 12.73 -3.23
N GLU A 57 -2.34 13.20 -2.12
CA GLU A 57 -1.68 13.24 -0.82
C GLU A 57 -2.11 12.03 0.03
N TRP A 58 -1.14 11.27 0.51
CA TRP A 58 -1.31 10.19 1.48
C TRP A 58 -1.03 10.72 2.90
N PRO A 59 -2.07 11.03 3.69
CA PRO A 59 -1.91 11.56 5.03
C PRO A 59 -1.39 10.49 6.01
N ALA A 60 -0.66 10.94 7.02
CA ALA A 60 -0.23 10.10 8.13
C ALA A 60 -1.45 9.60 8.92
N VAL A 61 -1.35 8.37 9.43
CA VAL A 61 -2.39 7.75 10.25
C VAL A 61 -2.49 8.44 11.61
N THR A 62 -3.71 8.66 12.08
CA THR A 62 -4.03 9.06 13.47
C THR A 62 -4.92 7.99 14.13
N LYS A 63 -5.29 8.16 15.40
CA LYS A 63 -6.21 7.23 16.09
C LYS A 63 -7.61 7.27 15.48
N GLU A 64 -8.01 8.45 15.00
CA GLU A 64 -9.34 8.72 14.44
C GLU A 64 -9.39 8.49 12.92
N ASP A 65 -8.25 8.66 12.25
CA ASP A 65 -8.10 8.64 10.80
C ASP A 65 -7.09 7.59 10.34
N LEU A 66 -7.60 6.37 10.10
CA LEU A 66 -6.85 5.25 9.52
C LEU A 66 -6.87 5.30 7.99
N PHE A 67 -6.29 6.35 7.41
CA PHE A 67 -6.13 6.47 5.96
C PHE A 67 -5.09 5.50 5.42
N TYR A 68 -5.35 4.96 4.23
CA TYR A 68 -4.40 4.14 3.48
C TYR A 68 -4.40 4.52 2.01
N LEU A 69 -3.24 4.38 1.38
CA LEU A 69 -3.08 4.55 -0.05
C LEU A 69 -3.46 3.24 -0.77
N LYS A 70 -4.51 3.30 -1.59
CA LYS A 70 -4.85 2.23 -2.52
C LYS A 70 -4.02 2.42 -3.80
N ILE A 71 -2.98 1.62 -3.93
CA ILE A 71 -2.13 1.60 -5.12
C ILE A 71 -2.75 0.64 -6.14
N SER A 72 -3.21 1.20 -7.25
CA SER A 72 -3.70 0.49 -8.43
C SER A 72 -3.58 1.43 -9.64
N PRO A 73 -3.95 1.03 -10.87
CA PRO A 73 -3.93 1.94 -12.02
C PRO A 73 -4.72 3.23 -11.74
N LYS A 74 -5.79 3.12 -10.93
CA LYS A 74 -6.43 4.25 -10.26
C LYS A 74 -5.89 4.41 -8.84
N LEU A 75 -4.95 5.33 -8.66
CA LEU A 75 -4.44 5.70 -7.34
C LEU A 75 -5.55 6.37 -6.51
N GLY A 76 -5.58 6.14 -5.20
CA GLY A 76 -6.52 6.83 -4.34
C GLY A 76 -6.25 6.62 -2.86
N VAL A 77 -6.76 7.54 -2.04
CA VAL A 77 -6.72 7.45 -0.58
C VAL A 77 -8.08 7.07 -0.07
N LEU A 78 -8.11 6.03 0.75
CA LEU A 78 -9.30 5.48 1.37
C LEU A 78 -9.08 5.41 2.87
N LYS A 79 -10.14 5.13 3.63
CA LYS A 79 -10.11 5.09 5.09
C LYS A 79 -10.64 3.73 5.57
N ASP A 80 -10.26 3.33 6.77
CA ASP A 80 -10.90 2.25 7.52
C ASP A 80 -10.81 0.88 6.81
N PHE A 81 -9.60 0.52 6.35
CA PHE A 81 -9.36 -0.73 5.63
C PHE A 81 -9.84 -1.95 6.43
N ARG A 82 -10.84 -2.67 5.88
CA ARG A 82 -11.43 -3.88 6.49
C ARG A 82 -11.86 -3.69 7.95
N LYS A 83 -12.37 -2.49 8.31
CA LYS A 83 -12.78 -2.11 9.67
C LYS A 83 -13.61 -3.17 10.40
N GLU A 84 -14.63 -3.73 9.75
CA GLU A 84 -15.49 -4.75 10.36
C GLU A 84 -14.71 -6.00 10.79
N ARG A 85 -13.75 -6.45 9.96
CA ARG A 85 -12.89 -7.59 10.29
C ARG A 85 -11.92 -7.26 11.41
N MET A 86 -11.38 -6.04 11.43
CA MET A 86 -10.49 -5.60 12.52
C MET A 86 -11.26 -5.52 13.84
N ASN A 87 -12.45 -4.91 13.85
CA ASN A 87 -13.32 -4.87 15.03
C ASN A 87 -13.64 -6.28 15.55
N PHE A 88 -13.98 -7.21 14.65
CA PHE A 88 -14.24 -8.60 15.04
C PHE A 88 -13.01 -9.26 15.72
N LEU A 89 -11.81 -9.03 15.18
CA LEU A 89 -10.59 -9.57 15.77
C LEU A 89 -10.30 -8.92 17.12
N ASP A 90 -10.44 -7.59 17.22
CA ASP A 90 -10.25 -6.86 18.48
C ASP A 90 -11.23 -7.37 19.55
N ASP A 91 -12.50 -7.54 19.20
CA ASP A 91 -13.51 -8.10 20.10
C ASP A 91 -13.13 -9.52 20.54
N LEU A 92 -12.73 -10.38 19.61
CA LEU A 92 -12.31 -11.75 19.90
C LEU A 92 -11.12 -11.78 20.87
N PHE A 93 -10.07 -11.00 20.62
CA PHE A 93 -8.88 -10.94 21.47
C PHE A 93 -9.17 -10.33 22.84
N ASN A 94 -10.03 -9.32 22.92
CA ASN A 94 -10.38 -8.67 24.18
C ASN A 94 -11.31 -9.53 25.06
N THR A 95 -12.18 -10.33 24.45
CA THR A 95 -13.15 -11.17 25.16
C THR A 95 -12.61 -12.54 25.55
N HIS A 96 -11.58 -13.04 24.85
CA HIS A 96 -11.02 -14.38 25.05
C HIS A 96 -9.51 -14.37 25.24
N GLN A 97 -8.97 -13.36 25.96
CA GLN A 97 -7.57 -13.41 26.39
C GLN A 97 -7.31 -14.78 27.02
N LEU A 98 -6.46 -15.58 26.38
CA LEU A 98 -5.89 -16.77 26.99
C LEU A 98 -5.11 -16.23 28.19
N THR A 99 -5.69 -16.36 29.38
CA THR A 99 -4.94 -16.26 30.62
C THR A 99 -3.88 -17.34 30.54
N ASP A 100 -2.63 -16.95 30.27
CA ASP A 100 -1.46 -17.78 30.51
C ASP A 100 -1.42 -18.24 31.97
#